data_AF-A0A6I6MVQ2-F1
#
_entry.id   AF-A0A6I6MVQ2-F1
#
_cell.length_a   1.000
_cell.length_b   1.000
_cell.length_c   1.000
_cell.angle_alpha   90.00
_cell.angle_beta   90.00
_cell.angle_gamma   90.00
#
_symmetry.space_group_name_H-M   'P 1'
#
loop_
_entity.id
_entity.type
_entity.pdbx_description
1 polymer ?
#
loop_
_entity_poly.entity_id
_entity_poly.type
_entity_poly.pdbx_seq_one_letter_code
_entity_poly.pdbx_strand_id
1 'polypeptide(L)'
;MSNTLAVATVTEALRQQIAQSLAPDIPFAVDVAARKPPTDPPAEPTITIFLYQVTPNASLRSTDAPTRAADGTVLTRPSAALDLHYLISFYGEEAELIPQRLLGCVVRTLHESPVLSKAMIEAAAEQPYLQGTDLAAAPQRVRFTPTALDIDDTSKLWGMLYQNNTPYALSLIYQGIAVLIDGRSTPVEPKPVKTRTVHAVPDAG
;
A
#
# COMPACT_ATOMS: atom_id res chain seq x y z
N MET A 1 1.53 12.74 10.38
CA MET A 1 0.43 11.85 10.83
C MET A 1 -0.11 11.17 9.59
N SER A 2 -0.77 10.04 9.74
CA SER A 2 -1.39 9.32 8.63
C SER A 2 -2.82 8.92 9.00
N ASN A 3 -3.81 9.52 8.37
CA ASN A 3 -5.21 9.41 8.74
C ASN A 3 -5.93 8.31 7.94
N THR A 4 -7.26 8.25 8.04
CA THR A 4 -8.08 7.21 7.42
C THR A 4 -8.00 7.20 5.89
N LEU A 5 -7.56 8.29 5.25
CA LEU A 5 -7.40 8.39 3.79
C LEU A 5 -6.10 7.76 3.29
N ALA A 6 -5.20 7.32 4.18
CA ALA A 6 -3.90 6.77 3.84
C ALA A 6 -3.96 5.67 2.78
N VAL A 7 -4.81 4.65 2.98
CA VAL A 7 -4.92 3.50 2.06
C VAL A 7 -5.40 3.92 0.67
N ALA A 8 -6.40 4.81 0.61
CA ALA A 8 -6.92 5.32 -0.65
C ALA A 8 -5.88 6.21 -1.36
N THR A 9 -5.15 7.04 -0.61
CA THR A 9 -4.08 7.90 -1.13
C THR A 9 -2.92 7.09 -1.68
N VAL A 10 -2.51 6.01 -1.01
CA VAL A 10 -1.46 5.10 -1.52
C VAL A 10 -1.89 4.45 -2.84
N THR A 11 -3.14 3.99 -2.92
CA THR A 11 -3.67 3.33 -4.12
C THR A 11 -3.74 4.31 -5.29
N GLU A 12 -4.22 5.53 -5.07
CA GLU A 12 -4.30 6.56 -6.10
C GLU A 12 -2.91 7.03 -6.54
N ALA A 13 -1.97 7.19 -5.60
CA ALA A 13 -0.58 7.54 -5.92
C ALA A 13 0.09 6.46 -6.77
N LEU A 14 -0.14 5.17 -6.48
CA LEU A 14 0.34 4.06 -7.31
C LEU A 14 -0.28 4.11 -8.72
N ARG A 15 -1.59 4.35 -8.82
CA ARG A 15 -2.30 4.48 -10.10
C ARG A 15 -1.74 5.62 -10.95
N GLN A 16 -1.57 6.80 -10.35
CA GLN A 16 -0.99 7.96 -11.04
C GLN A 16 0.46 7.72 -11.44
N GLN A 17 1.27 7.11 -10.58
CA GLN A 17 2.66 6.77 -10.88
C GLN A 17 2.76 5.88 -12.12
N ILE A 18 1.95 4.82 -12.18
CA ILE A 18 1.91 3.93 -13.34
C ILE A 18 1.40 4.69 -14.57
N ALA A 19 0.30 5.43 -14.47
CA ALA A 19 -0.24 6.18 -15.60
C ALA A 19 0.75 7.17 -16.22
N GLN A 20 1.52 7.87 -15.37
CA GLN A 20 2.51 8.86 -15.81
C GLN A 20 3.74 8.23 -16.47
N SER A 21 4.08 6.98 -16.13
CA SER A 21 5.28 6.32 -16.66
C SER A 21 5.06 5.61 -18.00
N LEU A 22 3.81 5.48 -18.47
CA LEU A 22 3.50 4.80 -19.73
C LEU A 22 3.84 5.66 -20.96
N ALA A 23 3.66 6.99 -20.87
CA ALA A 23 3.75 7.88 -22.02
C ALA A 23 5.08 7.82 -22.81
N PRO A 24 6.26 7.63 -22.19
CA PRO A 24 7.52 7.56 -22.93
C PRO A 24 7.69 6.29 -23.78
N ASP A 25 7.05 5.17 -23.42
CA ASP A 25 7.32 3.85 -24.01
C ASP A 25 6.11 3.22 -24.70
N ILE A 26 4.92 3.72 -24.38
CA ILE A 26 3.65 3.22 -24.89
C ILE A 26 3.04 4.29 -25.80
N PRO A 27 3.09 4.11 -27.13
CA PRO A 27 2.68 5.13 -28.09
C PRO A 27 1.15 5.22 -28.29
N PHE A 28 0.36 4.61 -27.41
CA PHE A 28 -1.09 4.55 -27.46
C PHE A 28 -1.70 4.84 -26.09
N ALA A 29 -2.98 5.23 -26.07
CA ALA A 29 -3.69 5.48 -24.84
C ALA A 29 -3.91 4.18 -24.05
N VAL A 30 -3.68 4.25 -22.74
CA VAL A 30 -3.90 3.15 -21.81
C VAL A 30 -4.73 3.66 -20.65
N ASP A 31 -5.85 2.99 -20.36
CA ASP A 31 -6.62 3.26 -19.15
C ASP A 31 -5.93 2.63 -17.94
N VAL A 32 -5.68 3.42 -16.89
CA VAL A 32 -5.10 2.91 -15.63
C VAL A 32 -6.09 3.16 -14.51
N ALA A 33 -6.72 2.08 -14.05
CA ALA A 33 -7.85 2.14 -13.14
C ALA A 33 -7.58 1.40 -11.82
N ALA A 34 -7.81 2.07 -10.70
CA ALA A 34 -7.80 1.47 -9.37
C ALA A 34 -9.15 0.80 -9.09
N ARG A 35 -9.35 -0.42 -9.62
CA ARG A 35 -10.60 -1.18 -9.51
C ARG A 35 -10.35 -2.67 -9.51
N LYS A 36 -11.38 -3.45 -9.14
CA LYS A 36 -11.40 -4.90 -9.32
C LYS A 36 -11.25 -5.23 -10.83
N PRO A 37 -10.54 -6.32 -11.19
CA PRO A 37 -10.48 -6.81 -12.56
C PRO A 37 -11.89 -6.95 -13.16
N PRO A 38 -12.13 -6.42 -14.37
CA PRO A 38 -13.47 -6.43 -14.98
C PRO A 38 -13.89 -7.83 -15.38
N THR A 39 -15.20 -8.08 -15.37
CA THR A 39 -15.79 -9.34 -15.85
C THR A 39 -15.59 -9.52 -17.36
N ASP A 40 -15.78 -8.45 -18.12
CA ASP A 40 -15.54 -8.45 -19.56
C ASP A 40 -14.18 -7.82 -19.88
N PRO A 41 -13.35 -8.44 -20.73
CA PRO A 41 -12.09 -7.85 -21.17
C PRO A 41 -12.32 -6.48 -21.81
N PRO A 42 -11.63 -5.42 -21.36
CA PRO A 42 -11.72 -4.12 -21.99
C PRO A 42 -11.27 -4.17 -23.45
N ALA A 43 -11.98 -3.46 -24.33
CA ALA A 43 -11.58 -3.33 -25.73
C ALA A 43 -10.31 -2.48 -25.90
N GLU A 44 -10.12 -1.50 -25.00
CA GLU A 44 -8.95 -0.62 -25.00
C GLU A 44 -7.86 -1.15 -24.06
N PRO A 45 -6.57 -0.92 -24.38
CA PRO A 45 -5.47 -1.27 -23.49
C PRO A 45 -5.71 -0.73 -22.07
N THR A 46 -5.72 -1.62 -21.08
CA THR A 46 -6.10 -1.27 -19.71
C THR A 46 -5.18 -1.94 -18.70
N ILE A 47 -4.82 -1.20 -17.65
CA ILE A 47 -4.15 -1.70 -16.45
C ILE A 47 -5.10 -1.54 -15.27
N THR A 48 -5.40 -2.63 -14.57
CA THR A 48 -6.19 -2.57 -13.33
C THR A 48 -5.30 -2.79 -12.12
N ILE A 49 -5.47 -1.95 -11.10
CA ILE A 49 -4.76 -2.06 -9.82
C ILE A 49 -5.79 -2.41 -8.75
N PHE A 50 -5.72 -3.65 -8.26
CA PHE A 50 -6.70 -4.20 -7.32
C PHE A 50 -6.05 -4.53 -5.98
N LEU A 51 -6.46 -3.85 -4.92
CA LEU A 51 -6.09 -4.18 -3.54
C LEU A 51 -6.87 -5.43 -3.09
N TYR A 52 -6.27 -6.61 -3.24
CA TYR A 52 -6.95 -7.88 -2.98
C TYR A 52 -6.84 -8.33 -1.52
N GLN A 53 -5.82 -7.87 -0.80
CA GLN A 53 -5.58 -8.25 0.59
C GLN A 53 -4.89 -7.12 1.36
N VAL A 54 -5.21 -7.01 2.64
CA VAL A 54 -4.55 -6.13 3.61
C VAL A 54 -4.14 -6.97 4.81
N THR A 55 -2.87 -6.88 5.23
CA THR A 55 -2.36 -7.62 6.38
C THR A 55 -1.67 -6.68 7.37
N PRO A 56 -1.67 -6.97 8.68
CA PRO A 56 -0.86 -6.22 9.63
C PRO A 56 0.63 -6.33 9.30
N ASN A 57 1.37 -5.23 9.34
CA ASN A 57 2.82 -5.24 9.15
C ASN A 57 3.50 -5.85 10.38
N ALA A 58 4.08 -7.03 10.23
CA ALA A 58 4.63 -7.79 11.35
C ALA A 58 5.78 -7.07 12.07
N SER A 59 6.56 -6.26 11.37
CA SER A 59 7.72 -5.54 11.92
C SER A 59 7.33 -4.27 12.69
N LEU A 60 6.17 -3.67 12.36
CA LEU A 60 5.73 -2.38 12.91
C LEU A 60 4.51 -2.51 13.84
N ARG A 61 3.85 -3.68 13.90
CA ARG A 61 2.61 -3.90 14.67
C ARG A 61 2.68 -3.61 16.16
N SER A 62 3.89 -3.54 16.73
CA SER A 62 4.13 -3.30 18.16
C SER A 62 4.89 -2.00 18.42
N THR A 63 5.11 -1.17 17.39
CA THR A 63 5.89 0.07 17.52
C THR A 63 5.18 1.11 18.41
N ASP A 64 3.86 1.06 18.50
CA ASP A 64 3.03 1.97 19.30
C ASP A 64 2.77 1.45 20.73
N ALA A 65 3.22 0.24 21.07
CA ALA A 65 2.98 -0.37 22.37
C ALA A 65 4.03 0.03 23.44
N PRO A 66 3.61 0.34 24.69
CA PRO A 66 2.23 0.42 25.16
C PRO A 66 1.55 1.73 24.74
N THR A 67 0.28 1.63 24.34
CA THR A 67 -0.52 2.80 23.95
C THR A 67 -1.21 3.48 25.13
N ARG A 68 -1.42 2.76 26.24
CA ARG A 68 -2.12 3.26 27.44
C ARG A 68 -1.42 2.89 28.73
N ALA A 69 -1.53 3.76 29.72
CA ALA A 69 -1.15 3.50 31.10
C ALA A 69 -2.21 2.65 31.82
N ALA A 70 -1.88 2.17 33.02
CA ALA A 70 -2.80 1.38 33.86
C ALA A 70 -4.08 2.13 34.23
N ASP A 71 -4.04 3.46 34.25
CA ASP A 71 -5.20 4.35 34.51
C ASP A 71 -5.99 4.69 33.22
N GLY A 72 -5.61 4.12 32.07
CA GLY A 72 -6.25 4.36 30.78
C GLY A 72 -5.73 5.59 30.03
N THR A 73 -4.81 6.38 30.60
CA THR A 73 -4.19 7.55 29.94
C THR A 73 -3.46 7.12 28.66
N VAL A 74 -3.64 7.85 27.56
CA VAL A 74 -2.95 7.57 26.29
C VAL A 74 -1.49 8.01 26.42
N LEU A 75 -0.57 7.06 26.35
CA LEU A 75 0.89 7.28 26.44
C LEU A 75 1.53 7.47 25.08
N THR A 76 1.07 6.69 24.11
CA THR A 76 1.55 6.70 22.72
C THR A 76 0.33 6.71 21.83
N ARG A 77 0.41 7.41 20.69
CA ARG A 77 -0.68 7.43 19.73
C ARG A 77 -0.80 6.03 19.12
N PRO A 78 -1.96 5.36 19.23
CA PRO A 78 -2.15 4.06 18.58
C PRO A 78 -1.96 4.22 17.06
N SER A 79 -1.25 3.29 16.44
CA SER A 79 -1.01 3.33 15.00
C SER A 79 -1.11 1.91 14.43
N ALA A 80 -2.05 1.70 13.51
CA ALA A 80 -2.19 0.44 12.82
C ALA A 80 -1.22 0.40 11.64
N ALA A 81 -0.20 -0.45 11.72
CA ALA A 81 0.72 -0.67 10.62
C ALA A 81 0.21 -1.77 9.68
N LEU A 82 0.08 -1.44 8.40
CA LEU A 82 -0.52 -2.28 7.37
C LEU A 82 0.44 -2.51 6.20
N ASP A 83 0.33 -3.68 5.61
CA ASP A 83 0.85 -4.03 4.30
C ASP A 83 -0.32 -4.22 3.32
N LEU A 84 -0.22 -3.57 2.18
CA LEU A 84 -1.25 -3.54 1.14
C LEU A 84 -0.80 -4.43 -0.02
N HIS A 85 -1.61 -5.43 -0.39
CA HIS A 85 -1.27 -6.38 -1.45
C HIS A 85 -2.10 -6.09 -2.71
N TYR A 86 -1.41 -5.69 -3.78
CA TYR A 86 -2.01 -5.31 -5.05
C TYR A 86 -1.82 -6.39 -6.11
N LEU A 87 -2.88 -6.70 -6.83
CA LEU A 87 -2.88 -7.44 -8.08
C LEU A 87 -2.98 -6.41 -9.22
N ILE A 88 -1.94 -6.33 -10.05
CA ILE A 88 -1.89 -5.46 -11.21
C ILE A 88 -2.11 -6.35 -12.44
N SER A 89 -3.21 -6.15 -13.15
CA SER A 89 -3.59 -6.96 -14.31
C SER A 89 -3.55 -6.14 -15.60
N PHE A 90 -3.14 -6.77 -16.70
CA PHE A 90 -2.86 -6.13 -17.99
C PHE A 90 -3.81 -6.67 -19.05
N TYR A 91 -4.44 -5.76 -19.79
CA TYR A 91 -5.41 -6.06 -20.84
C TYR A 91 -5.03 -5.33 -22.12
N GLY A 92 -5.30 -5.96 -23.27
CA GLY A 92 -5.08 -5.41 -24.59
C GLY A 92 -5.02 -6.51 -25.65
N GLU A 93 -4.66 -6.13 -26.88
CA GLU A 93 -4.51 -7.07 -28.00
C GLU A 93 -3.34 -8.03 -27.77
N GLU A 94 -3.63 -9.33 -27.71
CA GLU A 94 -2.63 -10.39 -27.48
C GLU A 94 -1.75 -10.61 -28.71
N ALA A 95 -2.30 -10.44 -29.92
CA ALA A 95 -1.53 -10.59 -31.16
C ALA A 95 -0.39 -9.56 -31.28
N GLU A 96 -0.55 -8.39 -30.64
CA GLU A 96 0.44 -7.32 -30.58
C GLU A 96 1.27 -7.34 -29.28
N LEU A 97 1.06 -8.34 -28.43
CA LEU A 97 1.71 -8.49 -27.13
C LEU A 97 1.52 -7.26 -26.22
N ILE A 98 0.37 -6.59 -26.32
CA ILE A 98 0.08 -5.38 -25.53
C ILE A 98 0.18 -5.67 -24.02
N PRO A 99 -0.43 -6.73 -23.47
CA PRO A 99 -0.32 -7.03 -22.04
C PRO A 99 1.12 -7.16 -21.55
N GLN A 100 1.99 -7.83 -22.33
CA GLN A 100 3.39 -8.08 -21.99
C GLN A 100 4.22 -6.78 -22.07
N ARG A 101 3.93 -5.91 -23.03
CA ARG A 101 4.56 -4.57 -23.14
C ARG A 101 4.20 -3.69 -21.95
N LEU A 102 2.91 -3.66 -21.57
CA LEU A 102 2.45 -2.93 -20.38
C LEU A 102 3.08 -3.48 -19.10
N LEU A 103 3.16 -4.80 -18.98
CA LEU A 103 3.83 -5.47 -17.87
C LEU A 103 5.29 -5.01 -17.75
N GLY A 104 6.06 -5.05 -18.83
CA GLY A 104 7.46 -4.62 -18.83
C GLY A 104 7.63 -3.16 -18.39
N CYS A 105 6.74 -2.28 -18.84
CA CYS A 105 6.76 -0.87 -18.46
C CYS A 105 6.48 -0.68 -16.95
N VAL A 106 5.49 -1.39 -16.40
CA VAL A 106 5.18 -1.32 -14.96
C VAL A 106 6.32 -1.89 -14.12
N VAL A 107 6.92 -3.02 -14.53
CA VAL A 107 8.08 -3.61 -13.82
C VAL A 107 9.21 -2.59 -13.74
N ARG A 108 9.61 -1.99 -14.86
CA ARG A 108 10.67 -0.97 -14.87
C ARG A 108 10.32 0.21 -13.98
N THR A 109 9.09 0.74 -14.11
CA THR A 109 8.62 1.89 -13.32
C THR A 109 8.76 1.66 -11.82
N LEU A 110 8.24 0.53 -11.34
CA LEU A 110 8.25 0.19 -9.93
C LEU A 110 9.63 -0.28 -9.45
N HIS A 111 10.49 -0.76 -10.34
CA HIS A 111 11.88 -1.08 -10.02
C HIS A 111 12.75 0.18 -9.85
N GLU A 112 12.58 1.17 -10.72
CA GLU A 112 13.33 2.43 -10.69
C GLU A 112 12.85 3.37 -9.59
N SER A 113 11.52 3.45 -9.39
CA SER A 113 10.89 4.33 -8.40
C SER A 113 9.96 3.55 -7.46
N PRO A 114 10.47 2.64 -6.62
CA PRO A 114 9.65 1.79 -5.75
C PRO A 114 9.03 2.55 -4.57
N VAL A 115 9.43 3.79 -4.30
CA VAL A 115 9.02 4.54 -3.10
C VAL A 115 8.10 5.69 -3.49
N LEU A 116 6.95 5.80 -2.83
CA LEU A 116 6.07 6.96 -2.99
C LEU A 116 6.73 8.21 -2.40
N SER A 117 7.10 9.13 -3.29
CA SER A 117 7.64 10.42 -2.88
C SER A 117 6.55 11.33 -2.30
N LYS A 118 6.96 12.39 -1.59
CA LYS A 118 6.03 13.38 -1.05
C LYS A 118 5.19 14.03 -2.16
N ALA A 119 5.82 14.40 -3.26
CA ALA A 119 5.17 15.04 -4.41
C ALA A 119 4.10 14.13 -5.04
N MET A 120 4.35 12.83 -5.12
CA MET A 120 3.38 11.86 -5.65
C MET A 120 2.16 11.72 -4.73
N ILE A 121 2.38 11.75 -3.41
CA ILE A 121 1.29 11.71 -2.42
C ILE A 121 0.47 13.00 -2.50
N GLU A 122 1.12 14.15 -2.64
CA GLU A 122 0.47 15.46 -2.79
C GLU A 122 -0.34 15.54 -4.09
N ALA A 123 0.18 15.01 -5.21
CA ALA A 123 -0.56 14.91 -6.46
C ALA A 123 -1.80 13.98 -6.35
N ALA A 124 -1.68 12.87 -5.63
CA ALA A 124 -2.83 12.02 -5.32
C ALA A 124 -3.88 12.76 -4.47
N ALA A 125 -3.44 13.59 -3.53
CA ALA A 125 -4.31 14.37 -2.64
C ALA A 125 -5.13 15.45 -3.37
N GLU A 126 -4.77 15.84 -4.60
CA GLU A 126 -5.54 16.79 -5.41
C GLU A 126 -6.93 16.24 -5.76
N GLN A 127 -7.11 14.91 -5.76
CA GLN A 127 -8.40 14.29 -6.00
C GLN A 127 -9.44 14.75 -4.96
N PRO A 128 -10.65 15.18 -5.37
CA PRO A 128 -11.65 15.74 -4.44
C PRO A 128 -12.01 14.82 -3.27
N TYR A 129 -11.98 13.50 -3.48
CA TYR A 129 -12.30 12.49 -2.48
C TYR A 129 -11.11 12.12 -1.57
N LEU A 130 -9.92 12.69 -1.80
CA LEU A 130 -8.72 12.50 -0.97
C LEU A 130 -8.27 13.78 -0.25
N GLN A 131 -9.07 14.85 -0.36
CA GLN A 131 -8.80 16.12 0.30
C GLN A 131 -8.69 15.93 1.82
N GLY A 132 -7.63 16.49 2.41
CA GLY A 132 -7.33 16.36 3.84
C GLY A 132 -6.53 15.12 4.24
N THR A 133 -6.01 14.34 3.28
CA THR A 133 -5.00 13.32 3.58
C THR A 133 -3.73 13.96 4.12
N ASP A 134 -3.15 13.37 5.17
CA ASP A 134 -1.91 13.83 5.81
C ASP A 134 -0.74 12.85 5.60
N LEU A 135 -0.94 11.80 4.79
CA LEU A 135 0.04 10.74 4.49
C LEU A 135 1.42 11.29 4.08
N ALA A 136 1.47 12.44 3.40
CA ALA A 136 2.71 13.11 3.00
C ALA A 136 3.63 13.45 4.19
N ALA A 137 3.05 13.64 5.38
CA ALA A 137 3.71 13.89 6.65
C ALA A 137 3.87 12.63 7.52
N ALA A 138 3.61 11.43 6.97
CA ALA A 138 3.95 10.19 7.64
C ALA A 138 5.48 10.06 7.76
N PRO A 139 5.99 9.54 8.90
CA PRO A 139 7.44 9.42 9.12
C PRO A 139 8.07 8.38 8.19
N GLN A 140 7.31 7.35 7.80
CA GLN A 140 7.76 6.30 6.92
C GLN A 140 7.14 6.45 5.54
N ARG A 141 7.97 6.30 4.50
CA ARG A 141 7.51 6.30 3.11
C ARG A 141 7.04 4.90 2.74
N VAL A 142 5.94 4.86 1.99
CA VAL A 142 5.42 3.60 1.44
C VAL A 142 6.32 3.15 0.30
N ARG A 143 6.70 1.87 0.34
CA ARG A 143 7.52 1.24 -0.69
C ARG A 143 6.75 0.07 -1.30
N PHE A 144 6.73 0.00 -2.63
CA PHE A 144 6.24 -1.14 -3.38
C PHE A 144 7.36 -2.14 -3.64
N THR A 145 7.10 -3.40 -3.33
CA THR A 145 8.04 -4.50 -3.55
C THR A 145 7.30 -5.61 -4.30
N PRO A 146 7.90 -6.21 -5.36
CA PRO A 146 7.27 -7.32 -6.05
C PRO A 146 7.16 -8.53 -5.12
N THR A 147 6.04 -9.23 -5.18
CA THR A 147 5.82 -10.49 -4.46
C THR A 147 5.51 -11.56 -5.48
N ALA A 148 6.24 -12.67 -5.44
CA ALA A 148 5.94 -13.83 -6.26
C ALA A 148 4.83 -14.65 -5.60
N LEU A 149 3.77 -14.94 -6.36
CA LEU A 149 2.88 -16.06 -6.04
C LEU A 149 3.24 -17.23 -6.94
N ASP A 150 3.08 -18.44 -6.43
CA ASP A 150 3.14 -19.62 -7.27
C ASP A 150 1.87 -19.75 -8.12
N ILE A 151 1.85 -20.76 -8.99
CA ILE A 151 0.72 -21.00 -9.91
C ILE A 151 -0.55 -21.37 -9.13
N ASP A 152 -0.43 -22.08 -8.01
CA ASP A 152 -1.58 -22.54 -7.22
C ASP A 152 -2.26 -21.37 -6.49
N ASP A 153 -1.48 -20.52 -5.84
CA ASP A 153 -1.97 -19.30 -5.17
C ASP A 153 -2.50 -18.29 -6.16
N THR A 154 -1.87 -18.16 -7.33
CA THR A 154 -2.38 -17.34 -8.43
C THR A 154 -3.73 -17.89 -8.93
N SER A 155 -3.85 -19.20 -9.11
CA SER A 155 -5.08 -19.86 -9.51
C SER A 155 -6.20 -19.67 -8.48
N LYS A 156 -5.91 -19.79 -7.18
CA LYS A 156 -6.87 -19.51 -6.10
C LYS A 156 -7.30 -18.04 -6.08
N LEU A 157 -6.36 -17.11 -6.25
CA LEU A 157 -6.65 -15.67 -6.29
C LEU A 157 -7.64 -15.35 -7.40
N TRP A 158 -7.37 -15.83 -8.62
CA TRP A 158 -8.28 -15.64 -9.76
C TRP A 158 -9.57 -16.45 -9.63
N GLY A 159 -9.53 -17.62 -8.99
CA GLY A 159 -10.71 -18.44 -8.66
C GLY A 159 -11.70 -17.71 -7.73
N MET A 160 -11.20 -16.91 -6.77
CA MET A 160 -12.06 -16.03 -5.95
C MET A 160 -12.74 -14.94 -6.79
N LEU A 161 -12.12 -14.50 -7.89
CA LEU A 161 -12.69 -13.50 -8.80
C LEU A 161 -13.66 -14.14 -9.81
N TYR A 162 -13.48 -15.43 -10.12
CA TYR A 162 -14.31 -16.18 -11.07
C TYR A 162 -15.78 -16.31 -10.66
N GLN A 163 -16.11 -16.18 -9.36
CA GLN A 163 -17.51 -16.07 -8.92
C GLN A 163 -18.25 -14.91 -9.61
N ASN A 164 -17.51 -13.91 -10.12
CA ASN A 164 -18.03 -12.80 -10.91
C ASN A 164 -17.78 -12.94 -12.42
N ASN A 165 -17.53 -14.16 -12.90
CA ASN A 165 -17.22 -14.51 -14.30
C ASN A 165 -15.99 -13.79 -14.88
N THR A 166 -15.05 -13.37 -14.04
CA THR A 166 -13.83 -12.68 -14.47
C THR A 166 -12.81 -13.69 -15.03
N PRO A 167 -12.41 -13.59 -16.31
CA PRO A 167 -11.39 -14.44 -16.89
C PRO A 167 -10.00 -14.09 -16.33
N TYR A 168 -9.10 -15.07 -16.33
CA TYR A 168 -7.70 -14.84 -15.99
C TYR A 168 -7.06 -13.83 -16.95
N ALA A 169 -6.23 -12.93 -16.42
CA ALA A 169 -5.41 -12.01 -17.19
C ALA A 169 -3.96 -12.04 -16.71
N LEU A 170 -3.03 -11.71 -17.61
CA LEU A 170 -1.62 -11.53 -17.26
C LEU A 170 -1.52 -10.50 -16.13
N SER A 171 -0.81 -10.85 -15.06
CA SER A 171 -0.79 -10.04 -13.84
C SER A 171 0.51 -10.13 -13.06
N LEU A 172 0.75 -9.11 -12.23
CA LEU A 172 1.84 -9.00 -11.28
C LEU A 172 1.31 -8.68 -9.90
N ILE A 173 2.09 -9.02 -8.87
CA ILE A 173 1.72 -8.75 -7.48
C ILE A 173 2.78 -7.86 -6.85
N TYR A 174 2.31 -6.80 -6.20
CA TYR A 174 3.14 -5.85 -5.49
C TYR A 174 2.58 -5.61 -4.10
N GLN A 175 3.48 -5.58 -3.12
CA GLN A 175 3.17 -5.25 -1.74
C GLN A 175 3.62 -3.81 -1.44
N GLY A 176 2.68 -2.96 -1.04
CA GLY A 176 2.94 -1.65 -0.45
C GLY A 176 3.13 -1.78 1.05
N ILE A 177 4.37 -1.62 1.53
CA ILE A 177 4.72 -1.77 2.95
C ILE A 177 4.77 -0.43 3.68
N ALA A 178 4.64 -0.50 5.00
CA ALA A 178 4.76 0.63 5.93
C ALA A 178 3.65 1.70 5.80
N VAL A 179 2.41 1.25 5.56
CA VAL A 179 1.24 2.13 5.61
C VAL A 179 0.76 2.21 7.06
N LEU A 180 0.97 3.36 7.69
CA LEU A 180 0.51 3.61 9.06
C LEU A 180 -0.87 4.28 9.03
N ILE A 181 -1.75 3.91 9.96
CA ILE A 181 -3.00 4.63 10.22
C ILE A 181 -3.04 5.00 11.70
N ASP A 182 -2.87 6.29 11.96
CA ASP A 182 -2.79 6.87 13.28
C ASP A 182 -4.18 7.11 13.89
N GLY A 183 -4.31 6.85 15.18
CA GLY A 183 -5.47 7.20 15.97
C GLY A 183 -5.61 8.71 16.18
N ARG A 184 -6.84 9.15 16.49
CA ARG A 184 -7.15 10.57 16.74
C ARG A 184 -6.67 11.09 18.11
N SER A 185 -6.34 10.19 19.02
CA SER A 185 -5.95 10.55 20.39
C SER A 185 -4.60 11.26 20.41
N THR A 186 -4.51 12.32 21.22
CA THR A 186 -3.24 13.00 21.51
C THR A 186 -2.65 12.38 22.77
N PRO A 187 -1.41 11.86 22.73
CA PRO A 187 -0.75 11.34 23.91
C PRO A 187 -0.52 12.41 24.97
N VAL A 188 -0.58 12.01 26.24
CA VAL A 188 -0.19 12.87 27.36
C VAL A 188 1.30 12.69 27.60
N GLU A 189 2.04 13.79 27.67
CA GLU A 189 3.48 13.76 27.92
C GLU A 189 3.74 13.16 29.33
N PRO A 190 4.59 12.12 29.44
CA PRO A 190 4.86 11.50 30.72
C PRO A 190 5.58 12.49 31.64
N LYS A 191 5.22 12.47 32.93
CA LYS A 191 5.90 13.31 33.93
C LYS A 191 7.38 12.90 34.02
N PRO A 192 8.33 13.86 34.13
CA PRO A 192 9.73 13.53 34.26
C PRO A 192 10.00 12.75 35.55
N VAL A 193 10.89 11.76 35.48
CA VAL A 193 11.32 10.99 36.65
C VAL A 193 12.06 11.93 37.60
N LYS A 194 11.51 12.13 38.80
CA LYS A 194 12.11 13.02 39.81
C LYS A 194 13.26 12.38 40.58
N THR A 195 13.15 11.09 40.89
CA THR A 195 14.13 10.35 41.69
C THR A 195 14.26 8.93 41.17
N ARG A 196 15.49 8.44 41.00
CA ARG A 196 15.78 7.04 40.66
C ARG A 196 16.45 6.39 41.87
N THR A 197 15.77 5.44 42.50
CA THR A 197 16.33 4.66 43.61
C THR A 197 16.75 3.29 43.09
N VAL A 198 18.00 2.88 43.35
CA VAL A 198 18.54 1.58 42.98
C VAL A 198 18.97 0.87 44.25
N HIS A 199 18.42 -0.32 44.51
CA HIS A 199 18.83 -1.18 45.61
C HIS A 199 19.45 -2.46 45.05
N ALA A 200 20.68 -2.76 45.47
CA ALA A 200 21.33 -4.04 45.20
C ALA A 200 21.06 -5.00 46.36
N VAL A 201 20.71 -6.24 46.05
CA VAL A 201 20.55 -7.32 47.03
C VAL A 201 21.68 -8.32 46.80
N PRO A 202 22.41 -8.75 47.85
CA PRO A 202 23.48 -9.72 47.68
C PRO A 202 22.92 -11.09 47.27
N ASP A 203 23.65 -11.76 46.37
CA ASP A 203 23.37 -13.12 45.94
C ASP A 203 23.79 -14.08 47.06
N ALA A 204 22.82 -14.77 47.67
CA ALA A 204 23.11 -15.75 48.71
C ALA A 204 23.42 -17.09 48.01
N GLY A 205 24.72 -17.39 47.89
CA GLY A 205 25.21 -18.68 47.43
C GLY A 205 24.90 -19.83 48.38
#